data_AF-A0A940MRF3-F1
#
_entry.id   AF-A0A940MRF3-F1
#
_cell.length_a   1.000
_cell.length_b   1.000
_cell.length_c   1.000
_cell.angle_alpha   90.00
_cell.angle_beta   90.00
_cell.angle_gamma   90.00
#
_symmetry.space_group_name_H-M   'P 1'
#
loop_
_entity.id
_entity.type
_entity.pdbx_description
1 polymer ?
#
loop_
_entity_poly.entity_id
_entity_poly.type
_entity_poly.pdbx_seq_one_letter_code
_entity_poly.pdbx_strand_id
1 'polypeptide(L)'
;MTDAVPSRSVRVRSYRDAVRDVGRTFRLAPGVDIAAAVKRAALAAVPKTEGWTMRVFTVRRTGEGERAAAVLDRLARDAMGGTDFAASVAATLDGSIAVLVVAARDPGRIERVSSAMSGTGR
;
A
#
# COMPACT_ATOMS: atom_id res chain seq x y z
N MET A 1 24.31 8.61 -11.03
CA MET A 1 23.15 7.78 -10.67
C MET A 1 21.95 8.37 -11.38
N THR A 2 21.53 7.79 -12.50
CA THR A 2 20.46 8.37 -13.32
C THR A 2 19.15 8.18 -12.55
N ASP A 3 18.52 9.29 -12.16
CA ASP A 3 17.25 9.28 -11.44
C ASP A 3 16.18 8.73 -12.39
N ALA A 4 15.91 7.43 -12.30
CA ALA A 4 14.98 6.76 -13.19
C ALA A 4 13.58 7.31 -12.92
N VAL A 5 12.95 7.88 -13.95
CA VAL A 5 11.60 8.43 -13.84
C VAL A 5 10.65 7.32 -13.39
N PRO A 6 9.91 7.49 -12.26
CA PRO A 6 9.03 6.46 -11.76
C PRO A 6 7.97 6.05 -12.77
N SER A 7 7.62 4.76 -12.77
CA SER A 7 6.57 4.25 -13.64
C SER A 7 5.25 4.99 -13.40
N ARG A 8 4.64 5.43 -14.50
CA ARG A 8 3.29 6.03 -14.49
C ARG A 8 2.18 4.98 -14.42
N SER A 9 2.53 3.71 -14.35
CA SER A 9 1.57 2.63 -14.21
C SER A 9 1.53 2.17 -12.76
N VAL A 10 0.32 2.12 -12.18
CA VAL A 10 0.07 1.78 -10.78
C VAL A 10 -0.77 0.51 -10.70
N ARG A 11 -0.36 -0.45 -9.88
CA ARG A 11 -1.17 -1.62 -9.51
C ARG A 11 -1.74 -1.41 -8.12
N VAL A 12 -2.99 -1.82 -7.92
CA VAL A 12 -3.67 -1.73 -6.61
C VAL A 12 -4.21 -3.11 -6.23
N ARG A 13 -4.00 -3.52 -4.98
CA ARG A 13 -4.54 -4.75 -4.39
C ARG A 13 -5.26 -4.44 -3.10
N SER A 14 -6.46 -4.97 -2.92
CA SER A 14 -7.21 -4.91 -1.66
C SER A 14 -7.10 -6.22 -0.90
N TYR A 15 -7.00 -6.12 0.42
CA TYR A 15 -6.91 -7.22 1.37
C TYR A 15 -8.07 -7.12 2.36
N ARG A 16 -8.99 -8.08 2.32
CA ARG A 16 -10.13 -8.20 3.26
C ARG A 16 -10.28 -9.68 3.65
N ASP A 17 -11.44 -10.29 3.39
CA ASP A 17 -11.64 -11.75 3.49
C ASP A 17 -10.90 -12.52 2.40
N ALA A 18 -10.55 -11.84 1.31
CA ALA A 18 -9.72 -12.36 0.23
C ALA A 18 -8.83 -11.24 -0.34
N VAL A 19 -7.76 -11.65 -1.03
CA VAL A 19 -6.91 -10.73 -1.80
C VAL A 19 -7.58 -10.50 -3.16
N ARG A 20 -7.72 -9.24 -3.57
CA ARG A 20 -8.26 -8.88 -4.89
C ARG A 20 -7.40 -7.81 -5.57
N ASP A 21 -7.07 -8.02 -6.84
CA ASP A 21 -6.48 -6.96 -7.68
C ASP A 21 -7.57 -5.97 -8.09
N VAL A 22 -7.44 -4.72 -7.65
CA VAL A 22 -8.37 -3.64 -7.98
C VAL A 22 -7.94 -3.07 -9.32
N GLY A 23 -8.55 -3.51 -10.42
CA GLY A 23 -8.43 -2.86 -11.73
C GLY A 23 -7.11 -3.04 -12.47
N ARG A 24 -6.44 -4.20 -12.31
CA ARG A 24 -5.25 -4.73 -13.03
C ARG A 24 -4.02 -3.82 -13.24
N THR A 25 -4.12 -2.59 -13.74
CA THR A 25 -3.08 -1.54 -13.75
C THR A 25 -3.69 -0.23 -14.25
N PHE A 26 -3.49 0.88 -13.54
CA PHE A 26 -3.93 2.23 -13.94
C PHE A 26 -2.76 3.02 -14.54
N ARG A 27 -3.00 3.73 -15.63
CA ARG A 27 -2.00 4.64 -16.24
C ARG A 27 -2.29 6.08 -15.81
N LEU A 28 -1.29 6.73 -15.22
CA LEU A 28 -1.36 8.13 -14.81
C LEU A 28 -1.10 9.06 -15.99
N ALA A 29 -1.81 10.19 -16.02
CA ALA A 29 -1.58 11.25 -16.99
C ALA A 29 -0.18 11.88 -16.81
N PRO A 30 0.39 12.47 -17.87
CA PRO A 30 1.63 13.23 -17.75
C PRO A 30 1.53 14.36 -16.73
N GLY A 31 2.63 14.65 -16.03
CA GLY A 31 2.70 15.75 -15.05
C GLY A 31 2.00 15.49 -13.71
N VAL A 32 1.33 14.34 -13.54
CA VAL A 32 0.73 13.96 -12.25
C VAL A 32 1.82 13.65 -11.23
N ASP A 33 1.66 14.17 -10.01
CA ASP A 33 2.43 13.72 -8.85
C ASP A 33 2.14 12.23 -8.58
N ILE A 34 3.13 11.40 -8.91
CA ILE A 34 3.06 9.94 -8.83
C ILE A 34 2.88 9.51 -7.37
N ALA A 35 3.57 10.13 -6.41
CA ALA A 35 3.45 9.75 -5.00
C ALA A 35 2.04 10.04 -4.47
N ALA A 36 1.51 11.23 -4.77
CA ALA A 36 0.14 11.58 -4.41
C ALA A 36 -0.90 10.69 -5.13
N ALA A 37 -0.66 10.32 -6.39
CA ALA A 37 -1.55 9.43 -7.13
C ALA A 37 -1.58 8.01 -6.56
N VAL A 38 -0.42 7.43 -6.25
CA VAL A 38 -0.33 6.09 -5.63
C VAL A 38 -1.02 6.09 -4.27
N LYS A 39 -0.80 7.13 -3.44
CA LYS A 39 -1.49 7.29 -2.15
C LYS A 39 -3.01 7.35 -2.31
N ARG A 40 -3.50 8.16 -3.26
CA ARG A 40 -4.95 8.25 -3.56
C ARG A 40 -5.53 6.94 -4.05
N ALA A 41 -4.81 6.22 -4.90
CA ALA A 41 -5.22 4.92 -5.41
C ALA A 41 -5.36 3.88 -4.28
N ALA A 42 -4.40 3.83 -3.34
CA ALA A 42 -4.49 2.95 -2.18
C ALA A 42 -5.69 3.31 -1.29
N LEU A 43 -5.88 4.60 -0.99
CA LEU A 43 -7.00 5.10 -0.17
C LEU A 43 -8.37 4.78 -0.78
N ALA A 44 -8.51 4.90 -2.10
CA ALA A 44 -9.77 4.64 -2.80
C ALA A 44 -10.22 3.17 -2.71
N ALA A 45 -9.30 2.24 -2.47
CA ALA A 45 -9.60 0.81 -2.38
C ALA A 45 -9.95 0.33 -0.95
N VAL A 46 -9.79 1.19 0.06
CA VAL A 46 -10.12 0.89 1.46
C VAL A 46 -11.48 1.51 1.81
N PRO A 47 -12.40 0.77 2.47
CA PRO A 47 -13.70 1.31 2.82
C PRO A 47 -13.56 2.41 3.87
N LYS A 48 -14.36 3.47 3.73
CA LYS A 48 -14.46 4.55 4.71
C LYS A 48 -15.65 4.28 5.62
N THR A 49 -15.44 3.41 6.60
CA THR A 49 -16.48 3.00 7.55
C THR A 49 -16.34 3.80 8.84
N GLU A 50 -17.45 4.27 9.39
CA GLU A 50 -17.46 4.95 10.68
C GLU A 50 -16.92 4.06 11.82
N GLY A 51 -16.17 4.67 12.74
CA GLY A 51 -15.54 3.97 13.86
C GLY A 51 -14.33 3.12 13.46
N TRP A 52 -13.88 3.17 12.21
CA TRP A 52 -12.62 2.55 11.80
C TRP A 52 -11.48 3.57 11.87
N THR A 53 -10.37 3.17 12.45
CA THR A 53 -9.12 3.92 12.39
C THR A 53 -8.39 3.57 11.09
N MET A 54 -7.68 4.53 10.50
CA MET A 54 -6.92 4.32 9.27
C MET A 54 -5.49 4.84 9.42
N ARG A 55 -4.53 4.12 8.84
CA ARG A 55 -3.13 4.56 8.74
C ARG A 55 -2.57 4.31 7.35
N VAL A 56 -1.67 5.19 6.92
CA VAL A 56 -1.04 5.16 5.60
C VAL A 56 0.48 5.05 5.79
N PHE A 57 1.09 4.06 5.15
CA PHE A 57 2.53 3.87 5.09
C PHE A 57 2.98 4.08 3.65
N THR A 58 4.02 4.89 3.46
CA THR A 58 4.63 5.13 2.14
C THR A 58 6.07 4.66 2.20
N VAL A 59 6.44 3.78 1.28
CA VAL A 59 7.78 3.24 1.15
C VAL A 59 8.30 3.64 -0.22
N ARG A 60 9.50 4.22 -0.24
CA ARG A 60 10.26 4.47 -1.45
C ARG A 60 11.42 3.51 -1.51
N ARG A 61 11.69 3.00 -2.70
CA ARG A 61 12.87 2.19 -2.97
C ARG A 61 14.12 3.05 -2.80
N THR A 62 15.09 2.59 -2.02
CA THR A 62 16.38 3.27 -1.78
C THR A 62 17.55 2.65 -2.53
N GLY A 63 17.42 1.40 -2.98
CA GLY A 63 18.44 0.68 -3.76
C GLY A 63 17.84 -0.21 -4.85
N GLU A 64 18.66 -0.57 -5.85
CA GLU A 64 18.23 -1.55 -6.87
C GLU A 64 17.99 -2.93 -6.24
N GLY A 65 16.95 -3.63 -6.70
CA GLY A 65 16.59 -4.96 -6.21
C GLY A 65 15.68 -5.01 -4.97
N GLU A 66 15.51 -3.90 -4.25
CA GLU A 66 14.54 -3.79 -3.15
C GLU A 66 13.09 -3.98 -3.65
N ARG A 67 12.31 -4.80 -2.92
CA ARG A 67 10.93 -5.15 -3.27
C ARG A 67 9.93 -4.52 -2.30
N ALA A 68 9.86 -3.20 -2.27
CA ALA A 68 8.98 -2.44 -1.36
C ALA A 68 7.52 -2.94 -1.38
N ALA A 69 6.96 -3.16 -2.57
CA ALA A 69 5.58 -3.68 -2.71
C ALA A 69 5.41 -5.07 -2.08
N ALA A 70 6.40 -5.96 -2.20
CA ALA A 70 6.33 -7.32 -1.65
C ALA A 70 6.33 -7.32 -0.12
N VAL A 71 7.08 -6.42 0.50
CA VAL A 71 7.08 -6.22 1.97
C VAL A 71 5.69 -5.78 2.43
N LEU A 72 5.13 -4.76 1.79
CA LEU A 72 3.80 -4.25 2.13
C LEU A 72 2.70 -5.28 1.87
N ASP A 73 2.81 -6.05 0.79
CA ASP A 73 1.89 -7.16 0.49
C ASP A 73 1.93 -8.23 1.58
N ARG A 74 3.12 -8.59 2.07
CA ARG A 74 3.25 -9.58 3.15
C ARG A 74 2.60 -9.07 4.42
N LEU A 75 2.88 -7.83 4.82
CA LEU A 75 2.28 -7.23 6.01
C LEU A 75 0.76 -7.15 5.92
N ALA A 76 0.22 -6.79 4.76
CA ALA A 76 -1.23 -6.78 4.53
C ALA A 76 -1.83 -8.19 4.63
N ARG A 77 -1.14 -9.21 4.13
CA ARG A 77 -1.58 -10.62 4.25
C ARG A 77 -1.48 -11.17 5.68
N ASP A 78 -0.46 -10.78 6.43
CA ASP A 78 -0.31 -11.25 7.81
C ASP A 78 -1.36 -10.60 8.72
N ALA A 79 -1.84 -9.40 8.37
CA ALA A 79 -2.87 -8.68 9.11
C ALA A 79 -4.32 -8.97 8.66
N MET A 80 -4.53 -9.42 7.42
CA MET A 80 -5.88 -9.63 6.86
C MET A 80 -6.68 -10.71 7.59
N GLY A 81 -8.01 -10.60 7.49
CA GLY A 81 -8.97 -11.54 8.06
C GLY A 81 -9.92 -10.89 9.07
N GLY A 82 -11.14 -11.41 9.14
CA GLY A 82 -12.23 -10.83 9.93
C GLY A 82 -12.92 -9.65 9.24
N THR A 83 -14.12 -9.31 9.69
CA THR A 83 -14.98 -8.28 9.09
C THR A 83 -14.62 -6.85 9.49
N ASP A 84 -13.67 -6.69 10.40
CA ASP A 84 -13.29 -5.43 11.05
C ASP A 84 -11.94 -4.89 10.57
N PHE A 85 -11.42 -5.42 9.46
CA PHE A 85 -10.15 -5.03 8.86
C PHE A 85 -10.26 -4.93 7.34
N ALA A 86 -9.56 -3.95 6.78
CA ALA A 86 -9.31 -3.83 5.35
C ALA A 86 -7.96 -3.18 5.11
N ALA A 87 -7.24 -3.64 4.10
CA ALA A 87 -6.03 -2.98 3.65
C ALA A 87 -6.00 -2.86 2.12
N SER A 88 -5.15 -1.98 1.64
CA SER A 88 -4.84 -1.83 0.24
C SER A 88 -3.37 -1.52 0.03
N VAL A 89 -2.76 -2.19 -0.95
CA VAL A 89 -1.41 -1.88 -1.42
C VAL A 89 -1.52 -1.30 -2.82
N ALA A 90 -1.00 -0.09 -3.03
CA ALA A 90 -0.79 0.47 -4.35
C ALA A 90 0.72 0.64 -4.60
N ALA A 91 1.19 0.25 -5.78
CA ALA A 91 2.59 0.40 -6.13
C ALA A 91 2.77 0.76 -7.61
N THR A 92 3.81 1.53 -7.90
CA THR A 92 4.26 1.74 -9.28
C THR A 92 4.82 0.43 -9.84
N LEU A 93 4.67 0.18 -11.15
CA LEU A 93 5.11 -1.10 -11.75
C LEU A 93 6.62 -1.34 -11.68
N ASP A 94 7.42 -0.28 -11.65
CA ASP A 94 8.87 -0.34 -11.46
C ASP A 94 9.27 -0.56 -9.99
N GLY A 95 8.31 -0.57 -9.06
CA GLY A 95 8.51 -0.77 -7.64
C GLY A 95 9.18 0.39 -6.91
N SER A 96 9.32 1.56 -7.55
CA SER A 96 9.98 2.73 -6.96
C SER A 96 9.20 3.33 -5.79
N ILE A 97 7.86 3.25 -5.82
CA ILE A 97 6.98 3.72 -4.76
C ILE A 97 5.93 2.65 -4.47
N ALA A 98 5.73 2.34 -3.19
CA ALA A 98 4.65 1.52 -2.70
C ALA A 98 3.96 2.18 -1.50
N VAL A 99 2.64 2.10 -1.45
CA VAL A 99 1.80 2.64 -0.38
C VAL A 99 0.92 1.53 0.16
N LEU A 100 0.91 1.38 1.47
CA LEU A 100 -0.02 0.54 2.21
C LEU A 100 -0.99 1.45 2.96
N VAL A 101 -2.28 1.22 2.77
CA VAL A 101 -3.34 1.78 3.62
C VAL A 101 -3.92 0.62 4.40
N VAL A 102 -3.99 0.77 5.72
CA VAL A 102 -4.70 -0.15 6.62
C VAL A 102 -5.83 0.59 7.31
N ALA A 103 -6.97 -0.06 7.43
CA ALA A 103 -8.08 0.41 8.23
C ALA A 103 -8.64 -0.75 9.06
N ALA A 104 -8.92 -0.48 10.33
CA ALA A 104 -9.47 -1.46 11.24
C ALA A 104 -10.34 -0.78 12.29
N ARG A 105 -11.33 -1.52 12.82
CA ARG A 105 -12.10 -1.06 13.99
C ARG A 105 -11.26 -1.09 15.27
N ASP A 106 -10.43 -2.13 15.43
CA ASP A 106 -9.48 -2.25 16.54
C ASP A 106 -8.17 -1.48 16.23
N PRO A 107 -7.84 -0.40 16.97
CA PRO A 107 -6.57 0.30 16.82
C PRO A 107 -5.35 -0.60 17.07
N GLY A 108 -5.47 -1.63 17.92
CA GLY A 108 -4.38 -2.57 18.21
C GLY A 108 -3.94 -3.37 16.98
N ARG A 109 -4.82 -3.59 16.00
CA ARG A 109 -4.44 -4.16 14.69
C ARG A 109 -3.55 -3.22 13.88
N ILE A 110 -3.83 -1.92 13.91
CA ILE A 110 -3.03 -0.91 13.20
C ILE A 110 -1.66 -0.75 13.84
N GLU A 111 -1.60 -0.77 15.17
CA GLU A 111 -0.32 -0.68 15.89
C GLU A 111 0.56 -1.89 15.60
N ARG A 112 0.01 -3.12 15.54
CA ARG A 112 0.78 -4.30 15.12
C ARG A 112 1.40 -4.17 13.72
N VAL A 113 0.64 -3.67 12.75
CA VAL A 113 1.18 -3.39 11.40
C VAL A 113 2.26 -2.30 11.46
N SER A 114 2.04 -1.26 12.27
CA SER A 114 3.00 -0.17 12.46
C SER A 114 4.31 -0.67 13.06
N SER A 115 4.25 -1.50 14.10
CA SER A 115 5.43 -2.11 14.72
C SER A 115 6.17 -3.05 13.76
N ALA A 116 5.44 -3.86 12.98
CA ALA A 116 6.05 -4.74 11.99
C ALA A 116 6.78 -3.95 10.89
N MET A 117 6.21 -2.83 10.43
CA MET A 117 6.87 -1.89 9.51
C MET A 117 8.18 -1.35 10.06
N SER A 118 8.23 -0.95 11.34
CA SER A 118 9.45 -0.45 11.99
C SER A 118 10.48 -1.54 12.27
N GLY A 119 10.07 -2.80 12.41
CA GLY A 119 10.95 -3.94 12.73
C GLY A 119 11.63 -4.58 11.51
N THR A 120 11.24 -4.26 10.28
CA THR A 120 11.76 -4.91 9.05
C THR A 120 13.12 -4.36 8.59
N GLY A 121 13.84 -3.63 9.45
CA GLY A 121 15.11 -2.95 9.14
C GLY A 121 16.36 -3.59 9.75
N ARG A 122 16.38 -4.90 10.01
CA ARG A 122 17.60 -5.62 10.44
C ARG A 122 17.98 -6.69 9.43
#